data_AF-A0A929UV77-F1
#
_entry.id   AF-A0A929UV77-F1
#
_cell.length_a   1.000
_cell.length_b   1.000
_cell.length_c   1.000
_cell.angle_alpha   90.00
_cell.angle_beta   90.00
_cell.angle_gamma   90.00
#
_symmetry.space_group_name_H-M   'P 1'
#
loop_
_entity.id
_entity.type
_entity.pdbx_description
1 polymer ?
#
loop_
_entity_poly.entity_id
_entity_poly.type
_entity_poly.pdbx_seq_one_letter_code
_entity_poly.pdbx_strand_id
1 'polypeptide(L)' 'MNTNLALSDEILMQIKKPERYIGNEVNAVMKDPRTTKIRFAMCFPDVYDIG' A
#
# COMPACT_ATOMS: atom_id res chain seq x y z
N MET A 1 20.17 19.74 6.53
CA MET A 1 19.41 19.46 5.29
C MET A 1 17.94 19.60 5.66
N ASN A 2 17.21 20.57 5.10
CA ASN A 2 15.78 20.72 5.38
C ASN A 2 14.99 19.78 4.46
N THR A 3 14.72 18.57 4.92
CA THR A 3 13.76 17.67 4.29
C THR A 3 12.37 18.05 4.77
N ASN A 4 11.54 18.59 3.87
CA ASN A 4 10.15 18.93 4.17
C ASN A 4 9.32 17.63 4.14
N LEU A 5 9.25 16.97 5.29
CA LEU A 5 8.48 15.74 5.48
C LEU A 5 7.01 16.07 5.70
N ALA A 6 6.12 15.20 5.21
CA ALA A 6 4.68 15.36 5.42
C ALA A 6 4.27 15.20 6.90
N LEU A 7 5.09 14.53 7.72
CA LEU A 7 4.89 14.29 9.15
C LEU A 7 6.20 14.54 9.91
N SER A 8 6.11 14.80 11.21
CA SER A 8 7.29 14.96 12.07
C SER A 8 8.00 13.64 12.33
N ASP A 9 9.31 13.70 12.60
CA ASP A 9 10.15 12.53 12.89
C ASP A 9 9.60 11.70 14.07
N GLU A 10 9.09 12.36 15.11
CA GLU A 10 8.48 11.68 16.26
C GLU A 10 7.28 10.81 15.86
N ILE A 11 6.43 11.32 14.96
CA ILE A 11 5.26 10.58 14.46
C ILE A 11 5.71 9.43 13.56
N LEU A 12 6.68 9.68 12.68
CA LEU A 12 7.21 8.67 11.77
C LEU A 12 7.81 7.47 12.53
N MET A 13 8.53 7.72 13.63
CA MET A 13 9.13 6.69 14.48
C MET A 13 8.10 5.83 15.25
N GLN A 14 6.82 6.25 15.29
CA GLN A 14 5.75 5.48 15.93
C GLN A 14 5.02 4.54 14.96
N ILE A 15 5.26 4.66 13.65
CA ILE A 15 4.56 3.86 12.64
C ILE A 15 5.15 2.45 12.60
N LYS A 16 4.37 1.44 13.03
CA LYS A 16 4.82 0.04 13.06
C LYS A 16 4.55 -0.77 11.79
N LYS A 17 3.58 -0.35 10.97
CA LYS A 17 3.16 -1.03 9.73
C LYS A 17 2.78 0.02 8.68
N PRO A 18 3.76 0.75 8.13
CA PRO A 18 3.52 1.94 7.32
C PRO A 18 2.78 1.64 6.01
N GLU A 19 2.82 0.38 5.55
CA GLU A 19 2.21 0.00 4.28
C GLU A 19 1.39 -1.28 4.41
N ARG A 20 0.12 -1.14 4.05
CA ARG A 20 -0.75 -2.25 3.66
C ARG A 20 -1.36 -1.83 2.34
N TYR A 21 -1.38 -2.73 1.36
CA TYR A 21 -2.21 -2.55 0.17
C TYR A 21 -3.67 -2.62 0.62
N ILE A 22 -4.32 -1.47 0.71
CA ILE A 22 -5.71 -1.34 1.17
C ILE A 22 -6.68 -1.35 -0.02
N GLY A 23 -6.17 -1.27 -1.25
CA GLY A 23 -6.97 -1.33 -2.47
C GLY A 23 -7.78 -0.05 -2.75
N ASN A 24 -7.39 1.07 -2.14
CA ASN A 24 -8.03 2.38 -2.29
C ASN A 24 -7.00 3.49 -2.55
N GLU A 25 -5.85 3.13 -3.13
CA GLU A 25 -4.77 4.04 -3.43
C GLU A 25 -5.17 4.99 -4.58
N VAL A 26 -4.62 6.22 -4.54
CA VAL A 26 -4.83 7.18 -5.62
C VAL A 26 -4.29 6.58 -6.92
N ASN A 27 -5.09 6.66 -7.99
CA ASN A 27 -4.84 6.02 -9.29
C ASN A 27 -4.97 4.49 -9.32
N ALA A 28 -5.57 3.87 -8.30
CA ALA A 28 -5.98 2.47 -8.40
C ALA A 28 -7.05 2.30 -9.50
N VAL A 29 -6.81 1.36 -10.43
CA VAL A 29 -7.75 1.04 -11.50
C VAL A 29 -8.59 -0.17 -11.10
N MET A 30 -9.87 0.05 -10.83
CA MET A 30 -10.85 -1.00 -10.54
C MET A 30 -11.48 -1.49 -11.85
N LYS A 31 -11.17 -2.72 -12.25
CA LYS A 31 -11.70 -3.34 -13.49
C LYS A 31 -12.97 -4.15 -13.20
N ASP A 32 -13.94 -4.14 -14.12
CA ASP A 32 -15.13 -5.01 -14.04
C ASP A 32 -14.70 -6.48 -14.28
N PRO A 33 -14.90 -7.39 -13.30
CA PRO A 33 -14.53 -8.79 -13.44
C PRO A 33 -15.28 -9.53 -14.56
N ARG A 34 -16.44 -9.03 -15.01
CA ARG A 34 -17.27 -9.64 -16.05
C ARG A 34 -16.75 -9.37 -17.47
N THR A 35 -15.99 -8.29 -17.66
CA THR A 35 -15.46 -7.87 -18.97
C THR A 35 -13.98 -8.22 -19.14
N THR A 36 -13.33 -8.72 -18.08
CA THR A 36 -11.88 -8.98 -18.07
C THR A 36 -11.58 -10.43 -18.45
N LYS A 37 -10.78 -10.65 -19.51
CA LYS A 37 -10.43 -11.99 -20.03
C LYS A 37 -9.51 -12.81 -19.11
N ILE A 38 -8.65 -12.14 -18.33
CA ILE A 38 -7.63 -12.78 -17.49
C ILE A 38 -7.74 -12.20 -16.08
N ARG A 39 -7.75 -13.07 -15.07
CA ARG A 39 -7.82 -12.69 -13.64
C ARG A 39 -6.69 -13.40 -12.92
N PHE A 40 -5.85 -12.61 -12.25
CA PHE A 40 -4.80 -13.13 -11.38
C PHE A 40 -5.00 -12.51 -10.00
N ALA A 41 -4.73 -13.28 -8.95
CA ALA A 41 -4.70 -12.80 -7.58
C ALA A 41 -3.29 -13.04 -7.03
N MET A 42 -2.71 -12.02 -6.40
CA MET A 42 -1.49 -12.20 -5.64
C MET A 42 -1.88 -12.47 -4.18
N CYS A 43 -1.68 -13.71 -3.73
CA CYS A 43 -1.95 -14.10 -2.35
C CYS A 43 -0.66 -13.94 -1.54
N PHE A 44 -0.41 -12.73 -1.07
CA PHE A 44 0.66 -12.50 -0.10
C PHE A 44 0.16 -12.92 1.29
N PRO A 45 0.97 -13.64 2.10
CA PRO A 45 0.62 -13.87 3.49
C PRO A 45 0.53 -12.54 4.23
N ASP A 46 -0.36 -12.43 5.23
CA ASP A 46 -0.61 -11.21 6.04
C ASP A 46 0.64 -10.59 6.69
N VAL A 47 1.75 -11.34 6.70
CA VAL A 47 3.05 -10.99 7.27
C VAL A 47 4.11 -11.10 6.17
N TYR A 48 4.02 -10.24 5.16
CA TYR A 48 5.13 -9.99 4.26
C TYR A 48 5.93 -8.82 4.87
N ASP A 49 6.69 -9.11 5.92
CA ASP A 49 7.71 -8.19 6.46
C ASP A 49 8.85 -8.14 5.42
N ILE A 50 8.68 -7.40 4.33
CA ILE A 50 9.83 -6.96 3.55
C ILE A 50 10.44 -5.82 4.36
N GLY A 51 11.51 -6.15 5.09
CA GLY A 51 12.40 -5.17 5.68
C GLY A 51 13.20 -4.42 4.63
#